data_AF-A0A9K3D8E9-F1
#
_entry.id   AF-A0A9K3D8E9-F1
#
_cell.length_a   1.000
_cell.length_b   1.000
_cell.length_c   1.000
_cell.angle_alpha   90.00
_cell.angle_beta   90.00
_cell.angle_gamma   90.00
#
_symmetry.space_group_name_H-M   'P 1'
#
loop_
_entity.id
_entity.type
_entity.pdbx_description
1 polymer ?
#
loop_
_entity_poly.entity_id
_entity_poly.type
_entity_poly.pdbx_seq_one_letter_code
_entity_poly.pdbx_strand_id
1 'polypeptide(L)'
;SMPTSTRLIMVAGPSSSGKATFAARLAIHLRVLGRRPVVMSLDDYYLPPHQAPKGPDGHPDLEHVKALDLSLLNAHLAAIISGQKVTTPEFNYLRGTREVGRTIQLAPGGVLICEGIHAINPRMVLMTNQEHIFKVY
;
A
#
# COMPACT_ATOMS: atom_id res chain seq x y z
N SER A 1 17.87 -22.29 1.93
CA SER A 1 16.76 -22.42 0.97
C SER A 1 16.42 -21.03 0.46
N MET A 2 16.26 -20.85 -0.85
CA MET A 2 15.92 -19.53 -1.41
C MET A 2 14.49 -19.11 -0.99
N PRO A 3 14.25 -17.84 -0.66
CA PRO A 3 12.90 -17.38 -0.35
C PRO A 3 12.02 -17.54 -1.59
N THR A 4 10.92 -18.28 -1.46
CA THR A 4 9.82 -18.35 -2.44
C THR A 4 9.35 -16.92 -2.73
N SER A 5 9.74 -16.37 -3.89
CA SER A 5 9.64 -14.94 -4.20
C SER A 5 8.24 -14.37 -3.98
N THR A 6 8.08 -13.60 -2.90
CA THR A 6 6.90 -12.78 -2.65
C THR A 6 6.77 -11.76 -3.78
N ARG A 7 5.60 -11.68 -4.42
CA ARG A 7 5.34 -10.73 -5.52
C ARG A 7 4.59 -9.52 -5.01
N LEU A 8 5.08 -8.32 -5.30
CA LEU A 8 4.42 -7.05 -5.02
C LEU A 8 3.83 -6.48 -6.32
N ILE A 9 2.55 -6.12 -6.30
CA ILE A 9 1.86 -5.46 -7.40
C ILE A 9 1.44 -4.07 -6.92
N MET A 10 1.88 -3.02 -7.61
CA MET A 10 1.52 -1.63 -7.34
C MET A 10 0.49 -1.17 -8.38
N VAL A 11 -0.67 -0.70 -7.92
CA VAL A 11 -1.74 -0.15 -8.76
C VAL A 11 -1.83 1.36 -8.49
N ALA A 12 -1.46 2.16 -9.48
CA ALA A 12 -1.56 3.62 -9.40
C ALA A 12 -2.64 4.17 -10.34
N GLY A 13 -2.96 5.45 -10.16
CA GLY A 13 -3.97 6.16 -10.94
C GLY A 13 -4.60 7.31 -10.14
N PRO A 14 -5.21 8.29 -10.82
CA PRO A 14 -5.82 9.45 -10.16
C PRO A 14 -6.84 9.06 -9.09
N SER A 15 -7.09 9.94 -8.12
CA SER A 15 -8.21 9.80 -7.18
C SER A 15 -9.50 9.50 -7.95
N SER A 16 -10.33 8.59 -7.42
CA SER A 16 -11.59 8.14 -8.06
C SER A 16 -11.48 7.41 -9.42
N SER A 17 -10.29 6.99 -9.86
CA SER A 17 -10.12 6.24 -11.12
C SER A 17 -10.51 4.74 -11.07
N GLY A 18 -10.99 4.24 -9.91
CA GLY A 18 -11.39 2.84 -9.74
C GLY A 18 -10.28 1.87 -9.33
N LYS A 19 -9.12 2.36 -8.86
CA LYS A 19 -7.99 1.53 -8.39
C LYS A 19 -8.38 0.47 -7.35
N ALA A 20 -9.12 0.85 -6.31
CA ALA A 20 -9.58 -0.09 -5.28
C ALA A 20 -10.43 -1.22 -5.88
N THR A 21 -11.34 -0.88 -6.80
CA THR A 21 -12.15 -1.86 -7.54
C THR A 21 -11.28 -2.76 -8.42
N PHE A 22 -10.33 -2.18 -9.15
CA PHE A 22 -9.38 -2.95 -9.98
C PHE A 22 -8.55 -3.91 -9.12
N ALA A 23 -7.95 -3.43 -8.03
CA ALA A 23 -7.15 -4.24 -7.12
C ALA A 23 -7.98 -5.38 -6.50
N ALA A 24 -9.23 -5.12 -6.11
CA ALA A 24 -10.15 -6.15 -5.63
C ALA A 24 -10.46 -7.20 -6.70
N ARG A 25 -10.75 -6.78 -7.94
CA ARG A 25 -11.02 -7.71 -9.06
C ARG A 25 -9.79 -8.51 -9.45
N LEU A 26 -8.61 -7.90 -9.46
CA LEU A 26 -7.34 -8.58 -9.67
C LEU A 26 -7.09 -9.64 -8.59
N ALA A 27 -7.36 -9.31 -7.32
CA ALA A 27 -7.25 -10.26 -6.23
C ALA A 27 -8.20 -11.45 -6.40
N ILE A 28 -9.45 -11.21 -6.82
CA ILE A 28 -10.41 -12.29 -7.12
C ILE A 28 -9.87 -13.17 -8.25
N HIS A 29 -9.41 -12.58 -9.35
CA HIS A 29 -8.87 -13.33 -10.49
C HIS A 29 -7.64 -14.18 -10.10
N LEU A 30 -6.72 -13.60 -9.33
CA LEU A 30 -5.54 -14.33 -8.83
C LEU A 30 -5.93 -15.49 -7.91
N ARG A 31 -6.99 -15.36 -7.09
CA ARG A 31 -7.52 -16.48 -6.28
C ARG A 31 -8.06 -17.60 -7.15
N VAL A 32 -8.78 -17.29 -8.23
CA VAL A 32 -9.26 -18.28 -9.20
C VAL A 32 -8.09 -19.04 -9.82
N LEU A 33 -6.96 -18.37 -10.07
CA LEU A 33 -5.72 -18.97 -10.56
C LEU A 33 -4.88 -19.68 -9.46
N GLY A 34 -5.47 -19.95 -8.29
CA GLY A 34 -4.81 -20.65 -7.19
C GLY A 34 -3.75 -19.84 -6.44
N ARG A 35 -3.69 -18.52 -6.64
CA ARG A 35 -2.78 -17.63 -5.89
C ARG A 35 -3.42 -17.13 -4.60
N ARG A 36 -2.60 -16.61 -3.69
CA ARG A 36 -3.02 -16.09 -2.38
C ARG A 36 -2.75 -14.59 -2.28
N PRO A 37 -3.57 -13.74 -2.92
CA PRO A 37 -3.39 -12.30 -2.89
C PRO A 37 -3.97 -11.65 -1.62
N VAL A 38 -3.23 -10.67 -1.12
CA VAL A 38 -3.68 -9.70 -0.10
C VAL A 38 -3.66 -8.32 -0.74
N VAL A 39 -4.75 -7.58 -0.62
CA VAL A 39 -4.82 -6.17 -1.05
C VAL A 39 -4.50 -5.29 0.14
N MET A 40 -3.78 -4.18 -0.04
CA MET A 40 -3.51 -3.15 0.95
C MET A 40 -3.68 -1.77 0.31
N SER A 41 -4.37 -0.85 0.98
CA SER A 41 -4.42 0.54 0.52
C SER A 41 -3.22 1.28 1.08
N LEU A 42 -2.53 2.04 0.23
CA LEU A 42 -1.46 2.93 0.66
C LEU A 42 -2.03 4.18 1.35
N ASP A 43 -3.27 4.54 1.00
CA ASP A 43 -3.95 5.69 1.56
C ASP A 43 -4.25 5.51 3.06
N ASP A 44 -4.27 4.27 3.57
CA ASP A 44 -4.35 3.96 5.00
C ASP A 44 -3.17 4.53 5.81
N TYR A 45 -2.09 4.93 5.14
CA TYR A 45 -0.87 5.47 5.74
C TYR A 45 -0.81 6.99 5.71
N TYR A 46 -1.89 7.70 5.38
CA TYR A 46 -1.93 9.15 5.53
C TYR A 46 -1.62 9.59 6.97
N LEU A 47 -0.84 10.66 7.08
CA LEU A 47 -0.62 11.41 8.30
C LEU A 47 -1.87 12.22 8.63
N PRO A 48 -2.11 12.53 9.92
CA PRO A 48 -3.12 13.51 10.29
C PRO A 48 -2.88 14.85 9.56
N PRO A 49 -3.93 15.61 9.19
CA PRO A 49 -3.79 16.82 8.39
C PRO A 49 -2.81 17.86 8.94
N HIS A 50 -2.67 17.96 10.26
CA HIS A 50 -1.73 18.88 10.91
C HIS A 50 -0.25 18.49 10.76
N GLN A 51 0.05 17.25 10.34
CA GLN A 51 1.39 16.72 10.08
C GLN A 51 1.69 16.61 8.57
N ALA A 52 0.67 16.74 7.72
CA ALA A 52 0.85 16.74 6.28
C ALA A 52 1.59 18.01 5.83
N PRO A 53 2.31 17.97 4.70
CA PRO A 53 2.84 19.16 4.05
C PRO A 53 1.73 20.18 3.81
N LYS A 54 2.06 21.47 3.88
CA LYS A 54 1.13 22.53 3.51
C LYS A 54 1.34 22.91 2.05
N GLY A 55 0.24 23.11 1.33
CA GLY A 55 0.23 23.69 0.00
C GLY A 55 0.46 25.19 0.01
N PRO A 56 0.47 25.83 -1.18
CA PRO A 56 0.67 27.28 -1.33
C PRO A 56 -0.38 28.14 -0.64
N ASP A 57 -1.59 27.61 -0.43
CA ASP A 57 -2.71 28.24 0.26
C ASP A 57 -2.65 28.07 1.79
N GLY A 58 -1.64 27.36 2.31
CA GLY A 58 -1.48 27.07 3.73
C GLY A 58 -2.32 25.90 4.24
N HIS A 59 -3.11 25.26 3.38
CA HIS A 59 -3.91 24.08 3.71
C HIS A 59 -3.10 22.78 3.55
N PRO A 60 -3.48 21.69 4.25
CA PRO A 60 -2.83 20.39 4.08
C PRO A 60 -2.89 19.89 2.63
N ASP A 61 -1.74 19.59 2.05
CA ASP A 61 -1.60 18.97 0.72
C ASP A 61 -1.53 17.45 0.88
N LEU A 62 -2.70 16.82 0.80
CA LEU A 62 -2.85 15.37 0.89
C LEU A 62 -2.46 14.64 -0.40
N GLU A 63 -2.27 15.34 -1.52
CA GLU A 63 -1.77 14.75 -2.77
C GLU A 63 -0.24 14.73 -2.83
N HIS A 64 0.45 15.33 -1.86
CA HIS A 64 1.88 15.23 -1.77
C HIS A 64 2.30 13.88 -1.17
N VAL A 65 3.31 13.22 -1.74
CA VAL A 65 3.79 11.89 -1.25
C VAL A 65 4.20 11.87 0.23
N LYS A 66 4.61 13.03 0.76
CA LYS A 66 4.97 13.20 2.20
C LYS A 66 3.75 13.36 3.11
N ALA A 67 2.54 13.43 2.58
CA ALA A 67 1.32 13.27 3.36
C ALA A 67 1.17 11.84 3.88
N LEU A 68 1.88 10.87 3.28
CA LEU A 68 1.97 9.50 3.80
C LEU A 68 3.09 9.38 4.85
N ASP A 69 2.86 8.55 5.87
CA ASP A 69 3.88 8.08 6.79
C ASP A 69 4.78 7.05 6.10
N LEU A 70 5.71 7.55 5.29
CA LEU A 70 6.61 6.72 4.48
C LEU A 70 7.47 5.78 5.33
N SER A 71 7.82 6.19 6.55
CA SER A 71 8.62 5.36 7.45
C SER A 71 7.84 4.14 7.90
N LEU A 72 6.61 4.34 8.40
CA LEU A 72 5.74 3.25 8.81
C LEU A 72 5.37 2.35 7.62
N LEU A 73 5.04 2.95 6.48
CA LEU A 73 4.69 2.22 5.27
C LEU A 73 5.83 1.30 4.81
N ASN A 74 7.06 1.81 4.68
CA ASN A 74 8.20 0.99 4.25
C ASN A 74 8.53 -0.11 5.26
N ALA A 75 8.43 0.16 6.57
CA ALA A 75 8.62 -0.84 7.61
C ALA A 75 7.58 -1.97 7.51
N HIS A 76 6.30 -1.62 7.35
CA HIS A 76 5.23 -2.59 7.17
C HIS A 76 5.39 -3.40 5.88
N LEU A 77 5.68 -2.76 4.74
CA LEU A 77 5.92 -3.45 3.48
C LEU A 77 7.06 -4.46 3.59
N ALA A 78 8.20 -4.08 4.19
CA ALA A 78 9.33 -4.97 4.38
C ALA A 78 8.97 -6.18 5.26
N ALA A 79 8.29 -5.94 6.39
CA ALA A 79 7.83 -6.98 7.30
C ALA A 79 6.86 -7.95 6.61
N ILE A 80 5.84 -7.43 5.92
CA ILE A 80 4.85 -8.22 5.19
C ILE A 80 5.51 -9.07 4.10
N ILE A 81 6.42 -8.48 3.31
CA ILE A 81 7.12 -9.18 2.23
C ILE A 81 8.00 -10.31 2.76
N SER A 82 8.57 -10.13 3.96
CA SER A 82 9.31 -11.18 4.68
C SER A 82 8.42 -12.26 5.32
N GLY A 83 7.09 -12.17 5.17
CA GLY A 83 6.13 -13.14 5.71
C GLY A 83 5.75 -12.90 7.17
N GLN A 84 6.11 -11.75 7.75
CA GLN A 84 5.69 -11.38 9.10
C GLN A 84 4.22 -10.96 9.14
N LYS A 85 3.61 -11.13 10.32
CA LYS A 85 2.25 -10.70 10.60
C LYS A 85 2.28 -9.22 11.01
N VAL A 86 1.52 -8.38 10.31
CA VAL A 86 1.50 -6.92 10.50
C VAL A 86 0.07 -6.42 10.63
N THR A 87 -0.21 -5.65 11.68
CA THR A 87 -1.46 -4.91 11.83
C THR A 87 -1.34 -3.58 11.11
N THR A 88 -2.08 -3.40 10.03
CA THR A 88 -2.06 -2.17 9.24
C THR A 88 -2.94 -1.11 9.89
N PRO A 89 -2.67 0.19 9.68
CA PRO A 89 -3.66 1.23 9.96
C PRO A 89 -4.87 1.10 9.02
N GLU A 90 -5.93 1.82 9.36
CA GLU A 90 -7.03 2.19 8.49
C GLU A 90 -7.24 3.70 8.63
N PHE A 91 -7.21 4.46 7.54
CA PHE A 91 -7.34 5.92 7.64
C PHE A 91 -8.82 6.34 7.65
N ASN A 92 -9.25 6.95 8.75
CA ASN A 92 -10.60 7.48 8.87
C ASN A 92 -10.64 8.92 8.32
N TYR A 93 -11.14 9.07 7.09
CA TYR A 93 -11.24 10.37 6.42
C TYR A 93 -12.17 11.37 7.11
N LEU A 94 -13.21 10.89 7.81
CA LEU A 94 -14.13 11.78 8.55
C LEU A 94 -13.43 12.40 9.77
N ARG A 95 -12.53 11.65 10.40
CA ARG A 95 -11.77 12.09 11.59
C ARG A 95 -10.41 12.68 11.24
N GLY A 96 -9.88 12.41 10.05
CA GLY A 96 -8.51 12.76 9.66
C GLY A 96 -7.45 12.04 10.50
N THR A 97 -7.73 10.81 10.93
CA THR A 97 -6.86 10.04 11.84
C THR A 97 -6.75 8.59 11.42
N ARG A 98 -5.63 7.95 11.76
CA ARG A 98 -5.45 6.50 11.62
C ARG A 98 -6.12 5.76 12.78
N GLU A 99 -6.86 4.72 12.47
CA GLU A 99 -7.42 3.74 13.40
C GLU A 99 -6.69 2.40 13.25
N VAL A 100 -6.89 1.49 14.21
CA VAL A 100 -6.33 0.13 14.12
C VAL A 100 -7.10 -0.62 13.04
N GLY A 101 -6.42 -0.94 11.95
CA GLY A 101 -6.98 -1.72 10.86
C GLY A 101 -6.83 -3.22 11.08
N ARG A 102 -6.84 -3.96 9.97
CA ARG A 102 -6.72 -5.41 9.98
C ARG A 102 -5.28 -5.88 10.14
N THR A 103 -5.16 -7.15 10.53
CA THR A 103 -3.86 -7.83 10.53
C THR A 103 -3.69 -8.69 9.28
N ILE A 104 -2.57 -8.52 8.58
CA ILE A 104 -2.23 -9.25 7.36
C ILE A 104 -0.92 -10.03 7.52
N GLN A 105 -0.82 -11.13 6.80
CA GLN A 105 0.40 -11.93 6.70
C GLN A 105 0.39 -12.60 5.33
N LEU A 106 1.50 -12.56 4.61
CA LEU A 106 1.62 -13.28 3.34
C LEU A 106 1.96 -14.74 3.58
N ALA A 107 1.22 -15.62 2.91
CA ALA A 107 1.61 -17.02 2.78
C ALA A 107 2.88 -17.14 1.92
N PRO A 108 3.67 -18.22 2.04
CA PRO A 108 4.78 -18.50 1.12
C PRO A 108 4.30 -18.45 -0.34
N GLY A 109 5.00 -17.68 -1.18
CA GLY A 109 4.63 -17.44 -2.58
C GLY A 109 3.35 -16.59 -2.79
N GLY A 110 2.87 -15.92 -1.74
CA GLY A 110 1.75 -14.99 -1.76
C GLY A 110 2.00 -13.76 -2.63
N VAL A 111 0.93 -13.01 -2.90
CA VAL A 111 0.98 -11.78 -3.69
C VAL A 111 0.46 -10.64 -2.83
N LEU A 112 1.24 -9.57 -2.68
CA LEU A 112 0.76 -8.32 -2.10
C LEU A 112 0.35 -7.38 -3.24
N ILE A 113 -0.87 -6.87 -3.19
CA ILE A 113 -1.37 -5.86 -4.12
C ILE A 113 -1.54 -4.58 -3.32
N CYS A 114 -0.78 -3.55 -3.64
CA CYS A 114 -0.89 -2.22 -3.06
C CYS A 114 -1.53 -1.28 -4.06
N GLU A 115 -2.47 -0.45 -3.59
CA GLU A 115 -3.12 0.55 -4.43
C GLU A 115 -3.08 1.93 -3.77
N GLY A 116 -2.98 2.98 -4.57
CA GLY A 116 -2.96 4.36 -4.09
C GLY A 116 -2.38 5.31 -5.15
N ILE A 117 -2.64 6.60 -5.02
CA ILE A 117 -2.21 7.61 -6.03
C ILE A 117 -0.68 7.65 -6.21
N HIS A 118 0.06 7.30 -5.15
CA HIS A 118 1.53 7.29 -5.13
C HIS A 118 2.15 5.91 -5.32
N ALA A 119 1.39 4.86 -5.63
CA ALA A 119 1.89 3.48 -5.63
C ALA A 119 3.13 3.26 -6.52
N ILE A 120 3.31 4.09 -7.54
CA ILE A 120 4.44 3.99 -8.48
C ILE A 120 5.62 4.91 -8.14
N ASN A 121 5.46 5.77 -7.14
CA ASN A 121 6.50 6.68 -6.66
C ASN A 121 7.69 5.85 -6.12
N PRO A 122 8.93 6.14 -6.55
CA PRO A 122 10.12 5.39 -6.10
C PRO A 122 10.29 5.35 -4.57
N ARG A 123 9.74 6.32 -3.84
CA ARG A 123 9.81 6.40 -2.37
C ARG A 123 8.94 5.36 -1.65
N MET A 124 8.04 4.67 -2.34
CA MET A 124 7.12 3.68 -1.73
C MET A 124 7.80 2.36 -1.34
N VAL A 125 8.88 1.99 -2.04
CA VAL A 125 9.43 0.62 -2.05
C VAL A 125 10.94 0.60 -1.82
N LEU A 126 11.45 1.57 -1.06
CA LEU A 126 12.87 1.80 -0.86
C LEU A 126 13.56 0.63 -0.15
N MET A 127 12.82 -0.10 0.69
CA MET A 127 13.34 -1.22 1.49
C MET A 127 13.08 -2.59 0.87
N THR A 128 12.63 -2.66 -0.39
CA THR A 128 12.21 -3.91 -1.04
C THR A 128 13.02 -4.21 -2.29
N ASN A 129 13.30 -5.48 -2.56
CA ASN A 129 13.99 -5.91 -3.78
C ASN A 129 13.10 -5.61 -5.01
N GLN A 130 13.61 -4.81 -5.94
CA GLN A 130 12.88 -4.31 -7.12
C GLN A 130 12.50 -5.43 -8.11
N GLU A 131 13.22 -6.56 -8.10
CA GLU A 131 13.02 -7.67 -9.04
C GLU A 131 11.66 -8.38 -8.93
N HIS A 132 10.86 -8.07 -7.91
CA HIS A 132 9.55 -8.69 -7.68
C HIS A 132 8.39 -7.70 -7.68
N ILE A 133 8.62 -6.49 -8.21
CA ILE A 133 7.62 -5.41 -8.27
C ILE A 133 7.03 -5.32 -9.67
N PHE A 134 5.72 -5.50 -9.78
CA PHE A 134 4.94 -5.23 -10.99
C PHE A 134 4.14 -3.94 -10.80
N LYS A 135 4.19 -3.03 -11.77
CA LYS A 135 3.46 -1.75 -11.73
C LYS A 135 2.36 -1.74 -12.78
N VAL A 136 1.15 -1.34 -12.38
CA VAL A 136 -0.04 -1.21 -13.23
C VAL A 136 -0.56 0.22 -13.12
N TYR A 137 -0.93 0.81 -14.25
CA TYR A 137 -1.48 2.16 -14.40
C TYR A 137 -2.78 2.12 -15.19
#